data_AF-A0A2E6J9Y1-F1
#
_entry.id   AF-A0A2E6J9Y1-F1
#
_cell.length_a   1.000
_cell.length_b   1.000
_cell.length_c   1.000
_cell.angle_alpha   90.00
_cell.angle_beta   90.00
_cell.angle_gamma   90.00
#
_symmetry.space_group_name_H-M   'P 1'
#
loop_
_entity.id
_entity.type
_entity.pdbx_description
1 polymer ?
#
loop_
_entity_poly.entity_id
_entity_poly.type
_entity_poly.pdbx_seq_one_letter_code
_entity_poly.pdbx_strand_id
1 'polypeptide(L)'
;ASMDNAIAVGDYKVLNEDGLRYEDEFVKHKILDAIGDLYLLGNSLIGEFQGYKSGHALNNALVRMLEVNEDAWEIVSFDKESNVPISYVKPVLAA
;
A
#
# COMPACT_ATOMS: atom_id res chain seq x y z
N ALA A 1 -8.31 -20.81 3.74
CA ALA A 1 -8.50 -19.58 4.56
C ALA A 1 -9.00 -20.00 5.93
N SER A 2 -8.49 -19.40 7.00
CA SER A 2 -8.98 -19.60 8.38
C SER A 2 -9.16 -18.23 9.06
N MET A 3 -9.85 -18.20 10.19
CA MET A 3 -9.99 -16.95 10.96
C MET A 3 -8.66 -16.46 11.57
N ASP A 4 -7.62 -17.29 11.57
CA ASP A 4 -6.27 -16.90 12.02
C ASP A 4 -5.55 -15.99 11.01
N ASN A 5 -5.97 -16.00 9.74
CA ASN A 5 -5.33 -15.24 8.65
C ASN A 5 -6.29 -14.33 7.88
N ALA A 6 -7.58 -14.34 8.21
CA ALA A 6 -8.58 -13.51 7.58
C ALA A 6 -9.66 -13.08 8.58
N ILE A 7 -10.17 -11.88 8.37
CA ILE A 7 -11.34 -11.39 9.09
C ILE A 7 -12.57 -11.98 8.40
N ALA A 8 -13.29 -12.85 9.11
CA ALA A 8 -14.53 -13.44 8.63
C ALA A 8 -15.71 -12.54 9.01
N VAL A 9 -16.47 -12.07 8.03
CA VAL A 9 -17.63 -11.20 8.23
C VAL A 9 -18.89 -12.01 7.94
N GLY A 10 -19.75 -12.17 8.96
CA GLY A 10 -21.10 -12.71 8.80
C GLY A 10 -22.12 -11.60 8.51
N ASP A 11 -23.40 -11.96 8.41
CA ASP A 11 -24.46 -11.03 8.00
C ASP A 11 -24.57 -9.76 8.86
N TYR A 12 -24.23 -9.86 10.15
CA TYR A 12 -24.43 -8.78 11.12
C TYR A 12 -23.22 -8.50 12.02
N LYS A 13 -22.16 -9.33 11.96
CA LYS A 13 -21.00 -9.19 12.85
C LYS A 13 -19.73 -9.80 12.28
N VAL A 14 -18.59 -9.33 12.77
CA VAL A 14 -17.30 -10.02 12.65
C VAL A 14 -17.38 -11.32 13.45
N LEU A 15 -16.88 -12.41 12.86
CA LEU A 15 -16.93 -13.75 13.44
C LEU A 15 -15.66 -14.12 14.24
N ASN A 16 -14.56 -13.39 14.05
CA ASN A 16 -13.33 -13.56 14.82
C ASN A 16 -13.59 -13.24 16.31
N GLU A 17 -13.23 -14.18 17.20
CA GLU A 17 -13.50 -14.05 18.64
C GLU A 17 -12.78 -12.86 19.28
N ASP A 18 -11.56 -12.57 18.84
CA ASP A 18 -10.74 -11.44 19.29
C ASP A 18 -11.16 -10.09 18.67
N GLY A 19 -12.12 -10.10 17.74
CA GLY A 19 -12.59 -8.89 17.05
C GLY A 19 -11.59 -8.35 16.03
N LEU A 20 -11.52 -7.01 15.94
CA LEU A 20 -10.65 -6.28 15.01
C LEU A 20 -9.43 -5.73 15.75
N ARG A 21 -8.30 -5.62 15.05
CA ARG A 21 -7.08 -4.96 15.55
C ARG A 21 -7.22 -3.44 15.58
N TYR A 22 -8.01 -2.91 14.65
CA TYR A 22 -8.31 -1.48 14.51
C TYR A 22 -9.79 -1.32 14.16
N GLU A 23 -10.43 -0.24 14.62
CA GLU A 23 -11.83 0.04 14.27
C GLU A 23 -12.03 0.20 12.75
N ASP A 24 -11.01 0.68 12.05
CA ASP A 24 -10.97 0.93 10.61
C ASP A 24 -10.11 -0.10 9.84
N GLU A 25 -9.95 -1.31 10.39
CA GLU A 25 -9.05 -2.34 9.84
C GLU A 25 -9.34 -2.69 8.36
N PHE A 26 -10.62 -2.68 7.95
CA PHE A 26 -11.00 -2.96 6.55
C PHE A 26 -10.42 -1.92 5.56
N VAL A 27 -10.47 -0.63 5.91
CA VAL A 27 -9.92 0.42 5.04
C VAL A 27 -8.41 0.48 5.13
N LYS A 28 -7.82 0.25 6.32
CA LYS A 28 -6.37 0.09 6.46
C LYS A 28 -5.84 -1.06 5.62
N HIS A 29 -6.57 -2.17 5.51
CA HIS A 29 -6.19 -3.27 4.63
C HIS A 29 -6.26 -2.86 3.15
N LYS A 30 -7.22 -2.03 2.73
CA LYS A 30 -7.24 -1.48 1.37
C LYS A 30 -6.08 -0.53 1.09
N ILE A 31 -5.61 0.22 2.09
CA ILE A 31 -4.38 1.01 1.99
C ILE A 31 -3.16 0.07 1.86
N LEU A 32 -3.10 -1.00 2.65
CA LEU A 32 -2.04 -2.01 2.57
C LEU A 32 -1.99 -2.66 1.17
N ASP A 33 -3.15 -3.07 0.64
CA ASP A 33 -3.31 -3.61 -0.72
C ASP A 33 -2.76 -2.62 -1.76
N ALA A 34 -3.17 -1.34 -1.66
CA ALA A 34 -2.75 -0.30 -2.60
C ALA A 34 -1.24 -0.06 -2.55
N ILE A 35 -0.61 -0.04 -1.36
CA ILE A 35 0.85 0.09 -1.23
C ILE A 35 1.54 -1.05 -1.96
N GLY A 36 1.07 -2.29 -1.79
CA GLY A 36 1.61 -3.47 -2.48
C GLY A 36 1.45 -3.38 -4.00
N ASP A 37 0.25 -3.03 -4.48
CA ASP A 37 -0.04 -2.92 -5.91
C ASP A 37 0.77 -1.82 -6.59
N LEU A 38 0.95 -0.66 -5.94
CA LEU A 38 1.74 0.45 -6.48
C LEU A 38 3.23 0.13 -6.54
N TYR A 39 3.73 -0.70 -5.61
CA TYR A 39 5.13 -1.12 -5.61
C TYR A 39 5.50 -2.00 -6.81
N LEU A 40 4.51 -2.48 -7.58
CA LEU A 40 4.74 -3.13 -8.87
C LEU A 40 5.39 -2.21 -9.92
N LEU A 41 5.44 -0.90 -9.68
CA LEU A 41 6.27 0.05 -10.44
C LEU A 41 7.79 -0.25 -10.34
N GLY A 42 8.20 -1.06 -9.36
CA GLY A 42 9.60 -1.46 -9.15
C GLY A 42 10.45 -0.44 -8.38
N ASN A 43 9.90 0.73 -8.04
CA ASN A 43 10.56 1.76 -7.25
C ASN A 43 9.59 2.33 -6.19
N SER A 44 10.14 2.90 -5.12
CA SER A 44 9.34 3.65 -4.15
C SER A 44 8.79 4.93 -4.78
N LEU A 45 7.55 5.28 -4.45
CA LEU A 45 6.85 6.41 -5.04
C LEU A 45 6.97 7.66 -4.15
N ILE A 46 7.34 8.78 -4.77
CA ILE A 46 7.21 10.11 -4.18
C ILE A 46 6.00 10.77 -4.82
N GLY A 47 4.90 10.87 -4.07
CA GLY A 47 3.62 11.36 -4.57
C GLY A 47 2.47 10.99 -3.65
N GLU A 48 1.25 11.23 -4.11
CA GLU A 48 0.02 10.93 -3.38
C GLU A 48 -0.85 9.96 -4.19
N PHE A 49 -1.35 8.92 -3.53
CA PHE A 49 -2.34 8.00 -4.10
C PHE A 49 -3.71 8.23 -3.45
N GLN A 50 -4.73 8.42 -4.29
CA GLN A 50 -6.12 8.54 -3.85
C GLN A 50 -6.97 7.46 -4.53
N GLY A 51 -7.55 6.57 -3.73
CA GLY A 51 -8.40 5.48 -4.21
C GLY A 51 -9.84 5.61 -3.73
N TYR A 52 -10.80 5.74 -4.64
CA TYR A 52 -12.23 5.66 -4.32
C TYR A 52 -12.80 4.32 -4.78
N LYS A 53 -13.12 3.44 -3.81
CA LYS A 53 -13.58 2.05 -4.07
C LYS A 53 -12.63 1.28 -5.01
N SER A 54 -11.34 1.61 -4.97
CA SER A 54 -10.33 0.96 -5.81
C SER A 54 -10.04 -0.45 -5.32
N GLY A 55 -9.63 -1.32 -6.24
CA GLY A 55 -9.12 -2.64 -5.97
C GLY A 55 -7.97 -2.97 -6.94
N HIS A 56 -7.42 -4.18 -6.84
CA HIS A 56 -6.20 -4.57 -7.55
C HIS A 56 -6.23 -4.29 -9.06
N ALA A 57 -7.35 -4.55 -9.73
CA ALA A 57 -7.48 -4.30 -11.17
C ALA A 57 -7.33 -2.80 -11.52
N LEU A 58 -7.94 -1.91 -10.74
CA LEU A 58 -7.87 -0.47 -10.99
C LEU A 58 -6.51 0.11 -10.58
N ASN A 59 -5.93 -0.40 -9.49
CA ASN A 59 -4.56 -0.04 -9.09
C ASN A 59 -3.54 -0.45 -10.16
N ASN A 60 -3.65 -1.66 -10.73
CA ASN A 60 -2.78 -2.10 -11.81
C ASN A 60 -2.98 -1.28 -13.10
N ALA A 61 -4.22 -0.92 -13.43
CA ALA A 61 -4.49 -0.05 -14.57
C ALA A 61 -3.85 1.34 -14.40
N LEU A 62 -3.88 1.91 -13.18
CA LEU A 62 -3.19 3.15 -12.85
C LEU A 62 -1.67 3.03 -13.04
N VAL A 63 -1.07 1.96 -12.52
CA VAL A 63 0.37 1.69 -12.65
C VAL A 63 0.79 1.59 -14.12
N ARG A 64 0.07 0.82 -14.93
CA ARG A 64 0.34 0.72 -16.38
C ARG A 64 0.18 2.05 -17.11
N MET A 65 -0.81 2.84 -16.69
CA MET A 65 -1.04 4.15 -17.28
C MET A 65 0.08 5.14 -16.92
N LEU A 66 0.60 5.09 -15.69
CA LEU A 66 1.75 5.89 -15.30
C LEU A 66 2.99 5.49 -16.12
N GLU A 67 3.23 4.18 -16.28
CA GLU A 67 4.38 3.64 -17.03
C GLU A 67 4.46 4.14 -18.47
N VAL A 68 3.33 4.24 -19.18
CA VAL A 68 3.30 4.71 -20.58
C VAL A 68 3.27 6.24 -20.73
N ASN A 69 2.96 6.97 -19.65
CA ASN A 69 2.93 8.43 -19.66
C ASN A 69 4.21 8.99 -19.05
N GLU A 70 5.32 8.91 -19.79
CA GLU A 70 6.65 9.33 -19.32
C GLU A 70 6.71 10.81 -18.88
N ASP A 71 5.87 11.68 -19.44
CA ASP A 71 5.80 13.10 -19.02
C ASP A 71 5.18 13.31 -17.62
N ALA A 72 4.55 12.28 -17.05
CA ALA A 72 3.85 12.34 -15.76
C ALA A 72 4.73 11.93 -14.56
N TRP A 73 5.95 11.45 -14.81
CA TRP A 73 6.87 11.01 -13.75
C TRP A 73 8.33 11.23 -14.11
N GLU A 74 9.19 11.18 -13.10
CA GLU A 74 10.64 11.17 -13.29
C GLU A 74 11.28 10.20 -12.29
N ILE A 75 12.44 9.63 -12.66
CA ILE A 75 13.27 8.87 -11.74
C ILE A 75 14.24 9.84 -11.07
N VAL A 76 14.18 9.90 -9.74
CA VAL A 76 15.04 10.74 -8.92
C VAL A 76 15.91 9.91 -7.99
N SER A 77 17.13 10.38 -7.76
CA SER A 77 18.04 9.87 -6.74
C SER A 77 18.57 11.01 -5.90
N PHE A 78 18.86 10.75 -4.62
CA PHE A 78 19.33 11.77 -3.69
C PHE A 78 20.68 11.35 -3.10
N ASP A 79 21.70 12.19 -3.27
CA ASP A 79 23.06 11.92 -2.74
C ASP A 79 23.18 12.17 -1.23
N LYS A 80 22.23 12.93 -0.66
CA LYS A 80 22.23 13.34 0.75
C LYS A 80 20.88 13.05 1.37
N GLU A 81 20.89 12.40 2.54
CA GLU A 81 19.66 12.12 3.33
C GLU A 81 18.84 13.39 3.63
N SER A 82 19.49 14.54 3.83
CA SER A 82 18.81 15.81 4.10
C SER A 82 17.88 16.28 2.98
N ASN A 83 18.06 15.76 1.76
CA ASN A 83 17.28 16.17 0.60
C ASN A 83 16.13 15.19 0.30
N VAL A 84 16.02 14.08 1.03
CA VAL A 84 15.03 13.04 0.76
C VAL A 84 13.70 13.40 1.43
N PRO A 85 12.58 13.51 0.70
CA PRO A 85 11.28 13.82 1.29
C PRO A 85 10.69 12.65 2.10
N ILE A 86 11.19 11.43 1.89
CA ILE A 86 10.77 10.20 2.56
C ILE A 86 11.98 9.58 3.27
N SER A 87 11.93 9.49 4.59
CA SER A 87 12.97 8.83 5.38
C SER A 87 12.63 7.36 5.64
N TYR A 88 13.59 6.47 5.46
CA TYR A 88 13.46 5.06 5.82
C TYR A 88 14.04 4.79 7.21
N VAL A 89 13.48 3.79 7.89
CA VAL A 89 14.04 3.31 9.15
C VAL A 89 15.43 2.73 8.87
N LYS A 90 16.42 3.06 9.71
CA LYS A 90 17.75 2.46 9.58
C LYS A 90 17.62 0.94 9.71
N PRO A 91 18.24 0.16 8.81
CA PRO A 91 18.17 -1.28 8.92
C PRO A 91 18.72 -1.69 10.28
N VAL A 92 17.91 -2.42 11.04
CA VAL A 92 18.43 -3.17 12.17
C VAL A 92 19.23 -4.31 11.56
N LEU A 93 20.55 -4.22 11.63
CA LEU A 93 21.39 -5.37 11.33
C LEU A 93 20.94 -6.50 12.25
N ALA A 94 20.39 -7.56 11.66
CA ALA A 94 20.15 -8.79 12.40
C ALA A 94 21.52 -9.25 12.94
N ALA A 95 21.62 -9.37 14.27
CA ALA A 95 22.80 -9.88 14.95
C ALA A 95 23.00 -11.37 14.67
#